data_AF-A0A2L2X7A6-F1
#
_entry.id   AF-A0A2L2X7A6-F1
#
_cell.length_a   1.000
_cell.length_b   1.000
_cell.length_c   1.000
_cell.angle_alpha   90.00
_cell.angle_beta   90.00
_cell.angle_gamma   90.00
#
_symmetry.space_group_name_H-M   'P 1'
#
loop_
_entity.id
_entity.type
_entity.pdbx_description
1 polymer ?
#
loop_
_entity_poly.entity_id
_entity_poly.type
_entity_poly.pdbx_seq_one_letter_code
_entity_poly.pdbx_strand_id
1 'polypeptide(L)'
;MKRLLILSCSARKRPDPAPMRAIERYNGPSFMVLRSYLNKGLSPDPDIFIVSAKYGLIWGNEFINDYDQKMNDERAQELNSSVIGKLKGLGINNYDDIFISVGRDYLKAIAGIELLVSKYKNIIICKGTMGRKLAELINWLYQGESHPGSRKPIYTPKGRSCIKGKEISLTLEQIYEKARLEMLVDRHYSRYRSWYVPIDGERVSPKWLVSKISELPVSRFETEDALRVLAQLGVEVKQIL
;
A
#
# COMPACT_ATOMS: atom_id res chain seq x y z
N MET A 1 20.65 -0.78 -12.62
CA MET A 1 19.91 -1.79 -11.82
C MET A 1 18.66 -2.16 -12.58
N LYS A 2 18.48 -3.44 -12.91
CA LYS A 2 17.31 -3.93 -13.65
C LYS A 2 16.25 -4.42 -12.66
N ARG A 3 15.05 -3.82 -12.70
CA ARG A 3 13.99 -4.07 -11.72
C ARG A 3 12.81 -4.77 -12.36
N LEU A 4 12.15 -5.67 -11.64
CA LEU A 4 10.96 -6.39 -12.11
C LEU A 4 9.81 -6.24 -11.13
N LEU A 5 8.65 -5.82 -11.62
CA LEU A 5 7.40 -5.78 -10.90
C LEU A 5 6.42 -6.81 -11.45
N ILE A 6 5.95 -7.72 -10.59
CA ILE A 6 4.89 -8.67 -10.91
C ILE A 6 3.66 -8.37 -10.04
N LEU A 7 2.54 -8.07 -10.69
CA LEU A 7 1.25 -7.86 -10.03
C LEU A 7 0.24 -8.94 -10.42
N SER A 8 -0.67 -9.32 -9.52
CA SER A 8 -1.89 -10.02 -9.95
C SER A 8 -2.85 -9.05 -10.64
N CYS A 9 -3.61 -9.52 -11.62
CA CYS A 9 -4.66 -8.72 -12.24
C CYS A 9 -5.74 -8.28 -11.22
N SER A 10 -6.48 -7.22 -11.53
CA SER A 10 -7.54 -6.72 -10.65
C SER A 10 -8.93 -7.10 -11.15
N ALA A 11 -9.84 -7.40 -10.22
CA ALA A 11 -11.25 -7.60 -10.52
C ALA A 11 -11.85 -6.35 -11.20
N ARG A 12 -11.58 -5.17 -10.61
CA ARG A 12 -11.95 -3.87 -11.19
C ARG A 12 -11.15 -3.62 -12.47
N LYS A 13 -11.84 -3.34 -13.57
CA LYS A 13 -11.25 -2.94 -14.85
C LYS A 13 -11.87 -1.63 -15.33
N ARG A 14 -11.17 -0.88 -16.16
CA ARG A 14 -11.79 0.26 -16.86
C ARG A 14 -12.79 -0.29 -17.88
N PRO A 15 -14.01 0.26 -17.98
CA PRO A 15 -15.10 -0.31 -18.77
C PRO A 15 -15.02 0.00 -20.27
N ASP A 16 -13.95 0.66 -20.73
CA ASP A 16 -13.80 1.05 -22.13
C ASP A 16 -13.82 -0.19 -23.04
N PRO A 17 -14.66 -0.24 -24.08
CA PRO A 17 -14.78 -1.43 -24.92
C PRO A 17 -13.55 -1.68 -25.79
N ALA A 18 -12.76 -0.65 -26.11
CA ALA A 18 -11.57 -0.80 -26.94
C ALA A 18 -10.44 -1.50 -26.17
N PRO A 19 -9.60 -2.32 -26.83
CA PRO A 19 -8.40 -2.87 -26.20
C PRO A 19 -7.50 -1.75 -25.66
N MET A 20 -6.92 -1.96 -24.49
CA MET A 20 -5.94 -1.02 -23.91
C MET A 20 -4.84 -1.77 -23.19
N ARG A 21 -3.71 -1.10 -22.95
CA ARG A 21 -2.58 -1.66 -22.21
C ARG A 21 -3.05 -2.25 -20.89
N ALA A 22 -2.51 -3.40 -20.51
CA ALA A 22 -2.90 -4.09 -19.28
C ALA A 22 -2.76 -3.20 -18.03
N ILE A 23 -1.71 -2.37 -17.95
CA ILE A 23 -1.54 -1.38 -16.88
C ILE A 23 -2.67 -0.32 -16.81
N GLU A 24 -3.33 -0.03 -17.93
CA GLU A 24 -4.45 0.90 -18.01
C GLU A 24 -5.78 0.18 -17.80
N ARG A 25 -5.93 -1.06 -18.29
CA ARG A 25 -7.15 -1.87 -18.14
C ARG A 25 -7.43 -2.14 -16.67
N TYR A 26 -6.44 -2.61 -15.93
CA TYR A 26 -6.63 -3.00 -14.53
C TYR A 26 -6.73 -1.78 -13.63
N ASN A 27 -7.76 -1.71 -12.80
CA ASN A 27 -8.08 -0.53 -12.02
C ASN A 27 -8.18 -0.78 -10.51
N GLY A 28 -7.41 -1.75 -10.01
CA GLY A 28 -7.21 -1.97 -8.57
C GLY A 28 -6.24 -0.96 -7.94
N PRO A 29 -6.18 -0.88 -6.59
CA PRO A 29 -5.29 0.04 -5.87
C PRO A 29 -3.82 -0.01 -6.29
N SER A 30 -3.25 -1.21 -6.48
CA SER A 30 -1.85 -1.36 -6.91
C SER A 30 -1.59 -0.75 -8.28
N PHE A 31 -2.55 -0.84 -9.21
CA PHE A 31 -2.44 -0.24 -10.54
C PHE A 31 -2.60 1.28 -10.51
N MET A 32 -3.39 1.83 -9.58
CA MET A 32 -3.47 3.28 -9.37
C MET A 32 -2.12 3.83 -8.87
N VAL A 33 -1.50 3.15 -7.89
CA VAL A 33 -0.16 3.50 -7.40
C VAL A 33 0.88 3.42 -8.51
N LEU A 34 0.88 2.30 -9.27
CA LEU A 34 1.82 2.09 -10.37
C LEU A 34 1.71 3.19 -11.43
N ARG A 35 0.50 3.49 -11.92
CA ARG A 35 0.31 4.58 -12.90
C ARG A 35 0.72 5.94 -12.34
N SER A 36 0.43 6.21 -11.07
CA SER A 36 0.89 7.45 -10.42
C SER A 36 2.41 7.54 -10.36
N TYR A 37 3.12 6.41 -10.21
CA TYR A 37 4.57 6.37 -10.26
C TYR A 37 5.10 6.60 -11.68
N LEU A 38 4.58 5.86 -12.67
CA LEU A 38 5.00 5.99 -14.08
C LEU A 38 4.80 7.42 -14.62
N ASN A 39 3.70 8.08 -14.25
CA ASN A 39 3.42 9.46 -14.67
C ASN A 39 4.43 10.49 -14.14
N LYS A 40 5.26 10.15 -13.16
CA LYS A 40 6.34 11.03 -12.70
C LYS A 40 7.58 10.98 -13.58
N GLY A 41 7.73 9.97 -14.44
CA GLY A 41 8.92 9.78 -15.26
C GLY A 41 10.19 9.52 -14.43
N LEU A 42 10.05 8.87 -13.27
CA LEU A 42 11.21 8.47 -12.47
C LEU A 42 11.94 7.32 -13.19
N SER A 43 13.25 7.46 -13.39
CA SER A 43 14.06 6.49 -14.13
C SER A 43 15.04 5.76 -13.20
N PRO A 44 15.29 4.46 -13.42
CA PRO A 44 14.69 3.59 -14.42
C PRO A 44 13.35 2.98 -13.95
N ASP A 45 12.36 2.94 -14.86
CA ASP A 45 11.12 2.20 -14.65
C ASP A 45 11.40 0.70 -14.54
N PRO A 46 10.66 -0.03 -13.68
CA PRO A 46 10.74 -1.48 -13.64
C PRO A 46 10.11 -2.10 -14.89
N ASP A 47 10.60 -3.27 -15.30
CA ASP A 47 9.84 -4.13 -16.20
C ASP A 47 8.58 -4.61 -15.48
N ILE A 48 7.42 -4.48 -16.12
CA ILE A 48 6.11 -4.75 -15.50
C ILE A 48 5.47 -5.96 -16.15
N PHE A 49 5.15 -6.96 -15.33
CA PHE A 49 4.38 -8.13 -15.74
C PHE A 49 3.16 -8.33 -14.83
N ILE A 50 2.12 -8.92 -15.41
CA ILE A 50 0.84 -9.12 -14.72
C ILE A 50 0.42 -10.58 -14.85
N VAL A 51 0.10 -11.22 -13.73
CA VAL A 51 -0.52 -12.54 -13.69
C VAL A 51 -2.04 -12.36 -13.81
N SER A 52 -2.57 -12.70 -14.98
CA SER A 52 -3.98 -12.60 -15.35
C SER A 52 -4.67 -13.96 -15.31
N ALA A 53 -5.89 -14.00 -14.76
CA ALA A 53 -6.73 -15.20 -14.81
C ALA A 53 -7.07 -15.62 -16.24
N LYS A 54 -7.23 -14.66 -17.15
CA LYS A 54 -7.55 -14.92 -18.57
C LYS A 54 -6.30 -15.21 -19.39
N TYR A 55 -5.29 -14.34 -19.28
CA TYR A 55 -4.16 -14.31 -20.21
C TYR A 55 -2.88 -14.96 -19.67
N GLY A 56 -2.87 -15.48 -18.43
CA GLY A 56 -1.66 -15.96 -17.78
C GLY A 56 -0.69 -14.81 -17.48
N LEU A 57 0.61 -15.01 -17.65
CA LEU A 57 1.60 -13.93 -17.50
C LEU A 57 1.65 -13.08 -18.77
N ILE A 58 1.39 -11.78 -18.65
CA ILE A 58 1.40 -10.80 -19.75
C ILE A 58 2.28 -9.59 -19.41
N TRP A 59 2.79 -8.91 -20.45
CA TRP A 59 3.54 -7.67 -20.29
C TRP A 59 2.60 -6.51 -19.95
N GLY A 60 3.05 -5.55 -19.14
CA GLY A 60 2.23 -4.42 -18.70
C GLY A 60 1.67 -3.56 -19.84
N ASN A 61 2.41 -3.44 -20.94
CA ASN A 61 2.01 -2.67 -22.12
C ASN A 61 1.26 -3.50 -23.18
N GLU A 62 1.01 -4.79 -22.92
CA GLU A 62 0.21 -5.63 -23.81
C GLU A 62 -1.24 -5.13 -23.86
N PHE A 63 -1.81 -4.99 -25.05
CA PHE A 63 -3.19 -4.55 -25.21
C PHE A 63 -4.15 -5.70 -24.94
N ILE A 64 -5.09 -5.49 -24.02
CA ILE A 64 -6.08 -6.49 -23.62
C ILE A 64 -7.51 -5.96 -23.74
N ASN A 65 -8.39 -6.85 -24.20
CA ASN A 65 -9.83 -6.65 -24.22
C ASN A 65 -10.40 -6.61 -22.79
N ASP A 66 -11.56 -5.99 -22.63
CA ASP A 66 -12.34 -6.17 -21.41
C ASP A 66 -12.77 -7.62 -21.22
N TYR A 67 -12.87 -8.05 -19.97
CA TYR A 67 -13.27 -9.41 -19.60
C TYR A 67 -13.65 -9.50 -18.12
N ASP A 68 -14.51 -10.46 -17.80
CA ASP A 68 -14.78 -10.86 -16.42
C ASP A 68 -14.43 -12.33 -16.19
N GLN A 69 -13.21 -12.55 -15.71
CA GLN A 69 -12.73 -13.86 -15.28
C GLN A 69 -11.94 -13.67 -13.99
N LYS A 70 -12.40 -14.35 -12.94
CA LYS A 70 -11.73 -14.36 -11.64
C LYS A 70 -10.72 -15.51 -11.60
N MET A 71 -9.63 -15.30 -10.87
CA MET A 71 -8.72 -16.39 -10.54
C MET A 71 -9.38 -17.28 -9.48
N ASN A 72 -9.32 -18.59 -9.70
CA ASN A 72 -9.66 -19.60 -8.71
C ASN A 72 -8.50 -20.60 -8.62
N ASP A 73 -8.58 -21.52 -7.67
CA ASP A 73 -7.51 -22.48 -7.40
C ASP A 73 -7.17 -23.38 -8.59
N GLU A 74 -8.18 -23.90 -9.28
CA GLU A 74 -8.03 -24.75 -10.48
C GLU A 74 -7.33 -23.98 -11.60
N ARG A 75 -7.83 -22.78 -11.92
CA ARG A 75 -7.26 -21.92 -12.94
C ARG A 75 -5.82 -21.51 -12.63
N ALA A 76 -5.52 -21.28 -11.35
CA ALA A 76 -4.16 -20.95 -10.94
C ALA A 76 -3.21 -22.15 -11.14
N GLN A 77 -3.67 -23.38 -10.90
CA GLN A 77 -2.89 -24.60 -11.18
C GLN A 77 -2.68 -24.80 -12.67
N GLU A 78 -3.73 -24.67 -13.48
CA GLU A 78 -3.65 -24.75 -14.95
C GLU A 78 -2.60 -23.79 -15.52
N LEU A 79 -2.57 -22.57 -15.00
CA LEU A 79 -1.67 -21.53 -15.49
C LEU A 79 -0.22 -21.71 -15.04
N ASN A 80 0.05 -22.47 -13.96
CA ASN A 80 1.36 -22.53 -13.32
C ASN A 80 2.50 -22.82 -14.32
N SER A 81 2.43 -23.94 -15.05
CA SER A 81 3.49 -24.36 -15.97
C SER A 81 3.77 -23.29 -17.04
N SER A 82 2.73 -22.64 -17.55
CA SER A 82 2.86 -21.58 -18.56
C SER A 82 3.48 -20.30 -17.99
N VAL A 83 3.10 -19.92 -16.76
CA VAL A 83 3.61 -18.73 -16.07
C VAL A 83 5.09 -18.92 -15.71
N ILE A 84 5.45 -20.05 -15.10
CA ILE A 84 6.83 -20.41 -14.75
C ILE A 84 7.69 -20.49 -16.02
N GLY A 85 7.19 -21.12 -17.09
CA GLY A 85 7.88 -21.18 -18.37
C GLY A 85 8.17 -19.80 -18.95
N LYS A 86 7.19 -18.89 -18.95
CA LYS A 86 7.38 -17.49 -19.38
C LYS A 86 8.39 -16.75 -18.51
N LEU A 87 8.30 -16.86 -17.18
CA LEU A 87 9.26 -16.23 -16.26
C LEU A 87 10.69 -16.71 -16.48
N LYS A 88 10.88 -18.02 -16.73
CA LYS A 88 12.17 -18.58 -17.10
C LYS A 88 12.66 -18.00 -18.44
N GLY A 89 11.79 -17.94 -19.45
CA GLY A 89 12.12 -17.39 -20.77
C GLY A 89 12.46 -15.90 -20.75
N LEU A 90 11.87 -15.12 -19.83
CA LEU A 90 12.24 -13.72 -19.60
C LEU A 90 13.63 -13.54 -18.98
N GLY A 91 14.27 -14.63 -18.55
CA GLY A 91 15.51 -14.58 -17.80
C GLY A 91 15.31 -13.86 -16.48
N ILE A 92 14.35 -14.29 -15.65
CA ILE A 92 14.05 -13.65 -14.36
C ILE A 92 15.29 -13.51 -13.44
N ASN A 93 16.29 -14.35 -13.62
CA ASN A 93 17.60 -14.24 -12.96
C ASN A 93 18.45 -13.04 -13.39
N ASN A 94 18.07 -12.30 -14.43
CA ASN A 94 18.78 -11.12 -14.91
C ASN A 94 18.31 -9.83 -14.24
N TYR A 95 17.33 -9.89 -13.32
CA TYR A 95 16.84 -8.75 -12.56
C TYR A 95 17.52 -8.67 -11.20
N ASP A 96 17.95 -7.48 -10.79
CA ASP A 96 18.64 -7.25 -9.53
C ASP A 96 17.67 -7.16 -8.34
N ASP A 97 16.46 -6.66 -8.61
CA ASP A 97 15.45 -6.32 -7.62
C ASP A 97 14.06 -6.70 -8.15
N ILE A 98 13.38 -7.63 -7.46
CA ILE A 98 12.12 -8.24 -7.91
C ILE A 98 11.06 -8.05 -6.84
N PHE A 99 9.95 -7.42 -7.23
CA PHE A 99 8.79 -7.24 -6.37
C PHE A 99 7.58 -7.99 -6.91
N ILE A 100 6.98 -8.82 -6.06
CA ILE A 100 5.86 -9.67 -6.40
C ILE A 100 4.71 -9.42 -5.42
N SER A 101 3.65 -8.81 -5.92
CA SER A 101 2.42 -8.59 -5.15
C SER A 101 1.24 -9.25 -5.86
N VAL A 102 0.98 -10.50 -5.46
CA VAL A 102 -0.16 -11.28 -5.96
C VAL A 102 -1.18 -11.57 -4.85
N GLY A 103 -2.43 -11.76 -5.23
CA GLY A 103 -3.50 -12.26 -4.35
C GLY A 103 -3.26 -13.71 -3.91
N ARG A 104 -3.98 -14.16 -2.86
CA ARG A 104 -3.87 -15.54 -2.36
C ARG A 104 -4.18 -16.56 -3.45
N ASP A 105 -5.25 -16.32 -4.21
CA ASP A 105 -5.73 -17.22 -5.27
C ASP A 105 -4.73 -17.35 -6.44
N TYR A 106 -3.73 -16.46 -6.51
CA TYR A 106 -2.71 -16.46 -7.56
C TYR A 106 -1.44 -17.19 -7.14
N LEU A 107 -1.29 -17.57 -5.87
CA LEU A 107 -0.05 -18.19 -5.37
C LEU A 107 0.27 -19.49 -6.10
N LYS A 108 -0.75 -20.30 -6.40
CA LYS A 108 -0.60 -21.54 -7.16
C LYS A 108 -0.09 -21.29 -8.60
N ALA A 109 -0.43 -20.15 -9.21
CA ALA A 109 0.03 -19.80 -10.56
C ALA A 109 1.51 -19.41 -10.62
N ILE A 110 2.11 -19.01 -9.49
CA ILE A 110 3.53 -18.65 -9.41
C ILE A 110 4.35 -19.60 -8.53
N ALA A 111 3.74 -20.69 -8.05
CA ALA A 111 4.43 -21.67 -7.21
C ALA A 111 5.67 -22.22 -7.95
N GLY A 112 6.82 -22.24 -7.26
CA GLY A 112 8.10 -22.66 -7.83
C GLY A 112 8.94 -21.51 -8.41
N ILE A 113 8.44 -20.27 -8.37
CA ILE A 113 9.20 -19.09 -8.76
C ILE A 113 10.47 -18.91 -7.93
N GLU A 114 10.46 -19.36 -6.68
CA GLU A 114 11.60 -19.33 -5.76
C GLU A 114 12.79 -20.16 -6.29
N LEU A 115 12.52 -21.20 -7.09
CA LEU A 115 13.54 -22.02 -7.74
C LEU A 115 14.15 -21.33 -8.97
N LEU A 116 13.44 -20.33 -9.52
CA LEU A 116 13.91 -19.58 -10.68
C LEU A 116 14.80 -18.41 -10.30
N VAL A 117 14.86 -18.00 -9.03
CA VAL A 117 15.60 -16.81 -8.59
C VAL A 117 16.79 -17.20 -7.69
N SER A 118 17.95 -16.59 -7.92
CA SER A 118 19.14 -16.85 -7.08
C SER A 118 18.94 -16.32 -5.65
N LYS A 119 19.49 -17.03 -4.64
CA LYS A 119 19.50 -16.63 -3.21
C LYS A 119 20.02 -15.20 -2.95
N TYR A 120 20.84 -14.65 -3.83
CA TYR A 120 21.54 -13.37 -3.64
C TYR A 120 20.77 -12.14 -4.16
N LYS A 121 19.54 -12.30 -4.65
CA LYS A 121 18.72 -11.20 -5.18
C LYS A 121 17.64 -10.77 -4.19
N ASN A 122 17.32 -9.48 -4.20
CA ASN A 122 16.24 -8.94 -3.40
C ASN A 122 14.91 -9.35 -4.03
N ILE A 123 14.23 -10.33 -3.45
CA ILE A 123 12.87 -10.71 -3.82
C ILE A 123 11.91 -10.38 -2.68
N ILE A 124 10.91 -9.56 -2.99
CA ILE A 124 9.83 -9.23 -2.05
C ILE A 124 8.56 -9.90 -2.54
N ILE A 125 8.08 -10.93 -1.83
CA ILE A 125 6.77 -11.55 -2.05
C ILE A 125 5.81 -11.05 -0.99
N CYS A 126 4.92 -10.12 -1.34
CA CYS A 126 4.07 -9.44 -0.38
C CYS A 126 2.99 -10.35 0.21
N LYS A 127 2.96 -10.43 1.54
CA LYS A 127 1.95 -11.16 2.33
C LYS A 127 1.15 -10.19 3.20
N GLY A 128 -0.05 -10.61 3.61
CA GLY A 128 -0.90 -9.82 4.52
C GLY A 128 -1.96 -8.97 3.82
N THR A 129 -2.43 -7.93 4.52
CA THR A 129 -3.58 -7.10 4.11
C THR A 129 -3.26 -6.25 2.87
N MET A 130 -4.29 -5.86 2.12
CA MET A 130 -4.13 -5.00 0.94
C MET A 130 -3.37 -3.70 1.25
N GLY A 131 -3.67 -3.05 2.37
CA GLY A 131 -2.96 -1.82 2.79
C GLY A 131 -1.47 -2.03 3.01
N ARG A 132 -1.05 -3.18 3.59
CA ARG A 132 0.37 -3.52 3.74
C ARG A 132 1.04 -3.73 2.39
N LYS A 133 0.41 -4.49 1.50
CA LYS A 133 0.93 -4.73 0.14
C LYS A 133 1.12 -3.41 -0.63
N LEU A 134 0.18 -2.47 -0.48
CA LEU A 134 0.29 -1.15 -1.08
C LEU A 134 1.43 -0.33 -0.50
N ALA A 135 1.60 -0.33 0.83
CA ALA A 135 2.72 0.37 1.47
C ALA A 135 4.08 -0.20 1.01
N GLU A 136 4.21 -1.53 0.96
CA GLU A 136 5.42 -2.18 0.45
C GLU A 136 5.65 -1.84 -1.03
N LEU A 137 4.60 -1.80 -1.87
CA LEU A 137 4.70 -1.41 -3.28
C LEU A 137 5.14 0.04 -3.45
N ILE A 138 4.59 0.96 -2.65
CA ILE A 138 4.99 2.39 -2.67
C ILE A 138 6.46 2.51 -2.28
N ASN A 139 6.86 1.92 -1.14
CA ASN A 139 8.24 1.98 -0.68
C ASN A 139 9.21 1.40 -1.72
N TRP A 140 8.84 0.27 -2.32
CA TRP A 140 9.64 -0.35 -3.35
C TRP A 140 9.74 0.54 -4.59
N LEU A 141 8.63 1.02 -5.15
CA LEU A 141 8.64 1.86 -6.35
C LEU A 141 9.45 3.14 -6.16
N TYR A 142 9.24 3.84 -5.05
CA TYR A 142 9.79 5.17 -4.83
C TYR A 142 11.19 5.17 -4.20
N GLN A 143 11.65 4.08 -3.56
CA GLN A 143 13.01 3.95 -3.00
C GLN A 143 13.49 5.16 -2.16
N GLY A 144 12.59 5.80 -1.42
CA GLY A 144 12.87 7.00 -0.61
C GLY A 144 12.48 8.33 -1.26
N GLU A 145 12.12 8.33 -2.54
CA GLU A 145 11.50 9.49 -3.17
C GLU A 145 10.08 9.75 -2.65
N SER A 146 9.65 11.00 -2.76
CA SER A 146 8.32 11.42 -2.31
C SER A 146 7.22 10.81 -3.20
N HIS A 147 6.32 10.02 -2.63
CA HIS A 147 5.06 9.60 -3.26
C HIS A 147 3.98 10.70 -3.13
N PRO A 148 3.09 10.94 -4.11
CA PRO A 148 2.05 11.99 -3.99
C PRO A 148 1.14 11.82 -2.77
N GLY A 149 0.90 10.57 -2.34
CA GLY A 149 0.21 10.24 -1.09
C GLY A 149 1.10 10.21 0.16
N SER A 150 2.44 10.31 0.02
CA SER A 150 3.37 10.38 1.16
C SER A 150 3.73 11.80 1.56
N ARG A 151 3.10 12.82 0.94
CA ARG A 151 3.18 14.17 1.50
C ARG A 151 2.69 14.07 2.94
N LYS A 152 3.62 14.20 3.90
CA LYS A 152 3.26 14.60 5.26
C LYS A 152 2.37 15.80 5.05
N PRO A 153 1.08 15.71 5.35
CA PRO A 153 0.22 16.83 5.08
C PRO A 153 0.76 17.99 5.93
N ILE A 154 1.24 19.02 5.24
CA ILE A 154 1.76 20.23 5.87
C ILE A 154 0.52 20.96 6.36
N TYR A 155 0.10 20.64 7.57
CA TYR A 155 -0.96 21.37 8.23
C TYR A 155 -0.30 22.50 9.01
N THR A 156 -0.56 23.73 8.59
CA THR A 156 -0.30 24.89 9.43
C THR A 156 -1.15 24.73 10.70
N PRO A 157 -0.56 24.77 11.91
CA PRO A 157 -1.33 24.71 13.14
C PRO A 157 -2.36 25.85 13.14
N LYS A 158 -3.64 25.49 13.23
CA LYS A 158 -4.74 26.47 13.29
C LYS A 158 -5.24 26.69 14.71
N GLY A 159 -4.75 25.90 15.67
CA GLY A 159 -5.26 25.84 17.05
C GLY A 159 -6.66 25.22 17.15
N ARG A 160 -7.26 24.83 16.03
CA ARG A 160 -8.57 24.21 15.94
C ARG A 160 -8.66 23.19 14.81
N SER A 161 -9.47 22.16 15.01
CA SER A 161 -9.76 21.14 14.03
C SER A 161 -11.22 20.68 14.13
N CYS A 162 -11.71 20.00 13.10
CA CYS A 162 -13.01 19.37 13.10
C CYS A 162 -12.91 17.92 12.60
N ILE A 163 -13.64 17.03 13.26
CA ILE A 163 -13.77 15.62 12.89
C ILE A 163 -15.20 15.15 13.11
N LYS A 164 -15.82 14.67 12.03
CA LYS A 164 -17.22 14.17 12.03
C LYS A 164 -18.21 15.13 12.71
N GLY A 165 -18.06 16.44 12.47
CA GLY A 165 -18.94 17.48 13.02
C GLY A 165 -18.60 17.93 14.45
N LYS A 166 -17.62 17.32 15.12
CA LYS A 166 -17.10 17.80 16.40
C LYS A 166 -15.92 18.74 16.17
N GLU A 167 -16.06 19.97 16.67
CA GLU A 167 -14.97 20.93 16.76
C GLU A 167 -14.09 20.62 17.96
N ILE A 168 -12.77 20.78 17.77
CA ILE A 168 -11.75 20.59 18.79
C ILE A 168 -10.86 21.82 18.77
N SER A 169 -10.79 22.54 19.89
CA SER A 169 -10.03 23.78 20.07
C SER A 169 -9.16 23.71 21.32
N LEU A 170 -8.44 22.59 21.48
CA LEU A 170 -7.54 22.36 22.61
C LEU A 170 -6.12 22.84 22.28
N THR A 171 -5.44 23.39 23.29
CA THR A 171 -4.00 23.69 23.21
C THR A 171 -3.18 22.39 23.25
N LEU A 172 -1.91 22.45 22.83
CA LEU A 172 -0.99 21.31 22.94
C LEU A 172 -0.87 20.76 24.36
N GLU A 173 -0.79 21.67 25.34
CA GLU A 173 -0.71 21.31 26.76
C GLU A 173 -1.97 20.56 27.22
N GLN A 174 -3.16 21.04 26.87
CA GLN A 174 -4.43 20.39 27.20
C GLN A 174 -4.56 19.00 26.54
N ILE A 175 -4.06 18.86 25.30
CA ILE A 175 -4.08 17.57 24.59
C ILE A 175 -3.17 16.57 25.30
N TYR A 176 -1.95 16.97 25.66
CA TYR A 176 -1.02 16.10 26.37
C TYR A 176 -1.48 15.79 27.79
N GLU A 177 -2.09 16.75 28.49
CA GLU A 177 -2.65 16.50 29.81
C GLU A 177 -3.80 15.49 29.76
N LYS A 178 -4.73 15.65 28.81
CA LYS A 178 -5.79 14.65 28.60
C LYS A 178 -5.21 13.28 28.25
N ALA A 179 -4.15 13.23 27.43
CA ALA A 179 -3.49 11.98 27.09
C ALA A 179 -2.91 11.29 28.34
N ARG A 180 -2.19 12.02 29.20
CA ARG A 180 -1.62 11.50 30.44
C ARG A 180 -2.67 10.90 31.34
N LEU A 181 -3.76 11.62 31.59
CA LEU A 181 -4.86 11.16 32.44
C LEU A 181 -5.49 9.88 31.89
N GLU A 182 -5.75 9.82 30.58
CA GLU A 182 -6.35 8.66 29.92
C GLU A 182 -5.39 7.46 29.84
N MET A 183 -4.08 7.69 29.75
CA MET A 183 -3.07 6.63 29.74
C MET A 183 -2.99 5.86 31.07
N LEU A 184 -3.41 6.48 32.19
CA LEU A 184 -3.48 5.82 33.49
C LEU A 184 -4.56 4.74 33.53
N VAL A 185 -5.65 4.91 32.77
CA VAL A 185 -6.83 4.02 32.81
C VAL A 185 -6.95 3.12 31.59
N ASP A 186 -6.42 3.53 30.43
CA ASP A 186 -6.64 2.84 29.16
C ASP A 186 -5.32 2.47 28.47
N ARG A 187 -4.89 1.21 28.66
CA ARG A 187 -3.65 0.67 28.07
C ARG A 187 -3.68 0.51 26.54
N HIS A 188 -4.82 0.77 25.89
CA HIS A 188 -4.95 0.69 24.43
C HIS A 188 -4.23 1.81 23.69
N TYR A 189 -3.71 2.84 24.40
CA TYR A 189 -2.91 3.90 23.79
C TYR A 189 -1.73 3.35 22.99
N SER A 190 -1.17 2.20 23.37
CA SER A 190 -0.03 1.57 22.69
C SER A 190 -0.40 0.83 21.39
N ARG A 191 -1.69 0.75 21.03
CA ARG A 191 -2.16 0.06 19.80
C ARG A 191 -2.04 0.94 18.57
N TYR A 192 -0.84 0.96 17.99
CA TYR A 192 -0.57 1.59 16.69
C TYR A 192 0.16 0.64 15.74
N ARG A 193 0.28 1.03 14.47
CA ARG A 193 0.95 0.23 13.43
C ARG A 193 2.09 0.97 12.76
N SER A 194 1.81 2.16 12.24
CA SER A 194 2.76 2.90 11.41
C SER A 194 3.05 4.29 11.94
N TRP A 195 2.22 4.83 12.82
CA TRP A 195 2.29 6.20 13.30
C TRP A 195 2.12 6.25 14.81
N TYR A 196 2.86 7.11 15.48
CA TYR A 196 2.75 7.32 16.93
C TYR A 196 2.99 8.79 17.30
N VAL A 197 2.39 9.21 18.40
CA VAL A 197 2.64 10.49 19.07
C VAL A 197 3.57 10.20 20.25
N PRO A 198 4.78 10.80 20.31
CA PRO A 198 5.63 10.68 21.49
C PRO A 198 5.04 11.53 22.62
N ILE A 199 4.73 10.91 23.76
CA ILE A 199 4.26 11.60 24.97
C ILE A 199 5.02 11.02 26.16
N ASP A 200 5.84 11.85 26.81
CA ASP A 200 6.61 11.49 28.02
C ASP A 200 7.42 10.17 27.89
N GLY A 201 8.03 9.94 26.73
CA GLY A 201 8.80 8.72 26.45
C GLY A 201 7.97 7.53 25.94
N GLU A 202 6.65 7.60 26.02
CA GLU A 202 5.73 6.59 25.52
C GLU A 202 5.32 6.85 24.07
N ARG A 203 4.94 5.76 23.37
CA ARG A 203 4.43 5.82 21.99
C ARG A 203 2.92 5.64 21.99
N VAL A 204 2.21 6.71 21.67
CA VAL A 204 0.75 6.77 21.73
C VAL A 204 0.14 6.69 20.32
N SER A 205 -0.94 5.91 20.20
CA SER A 205 -1.69 5.73 18.96
C SER A 205 -2.43 7.01 18.57
N PRO A 206 -2.24 7.53 17.35
CA PRO A 206 -2.91 8.74 16.89
C PRO A 206 -4.44 8.62 16.95
N LYS A 207 -4.99 7.47 16.55
CA LYS A 207 -6.45 7.25 16.60
C LYS A 207 -6.97 7.22 18.02
N TRP A 208 -6.22 6.59 18.93
CA TRP A 208 -6.60 6.56 20.34
C TRP A 208 -6.60 7.97 20.92
N LEU A 209 -5.55 8.76 20.71
CA LEU A 209 -5.47 10.13 21.21
C LEU A 209 -6.63 10.98 20.69
N VAL A 210 -6.89 10.92 19.38
CA VAL A 210 -8.01 11.64 18.76
C VAL A 210 -9.35 11.18 19.33
N SER A 211 -9.52 9.90 19.66
CA SER A 211 -10.74 9.42 20.30
C SER A 211 -10.98 10.05 21.68
N LYS A 212 -9.92 10.31 22.44
CA LYS A 212 -10.01 10.93 23.77
C LYS A 212 -10.31 12.43 23.68
N ILE A 213 -9.62 13.16 22.79
CA ILE A 213 -9.85 14.61 22.65
C ILE A 213 -11.14 14.96 21.90
N SER A 214 -11.65 14.07 21.05
CA SER A 214 -12.93 14.27 20.34
C SER A 214 -14.12 13.58 21.01
N GLU A 215 -13.88 12.66 21.95
CA GLU A 215 -14.91 11.77 22.53
C GLU A 215 -15.71 11.04 21.45
N LEU A 216 -15.05 10.68 20.35
CA LEU A 216 -15.59 9.81 19.32
C LEU A 216 -14.89 8.45 19.42
N PRO A 217 -15.62 7.32 19.34
CA PRO A 217 -14.98 6.02 19.33
C PRO A 217 -14.09 5.87 18.09
N VAL A 218 -12.96 5.17 18.24
CA VAL A 218 -11.97 4.95 17.16
C VAL A 218 -12.55 4.33 15.89
N SER A 219 -13.72 3.71 15.94
CA SER A 219 -14.44 3.16 14.78
C SER A 219 -15.13 4.22 13.91
N ARG A 220 -15.28 5.46 14.39
CA ARG A 220 -16.01 6.54 13.68
C ARG A 220 -15.17 7.29 12.67
N PHE A 221 -13.86 7.08 12.62
CA PHE A 221 -12.95 7.82 11.77
C PHE A 221 -11.73 7.00 11.39
N GLU A 222 -11.08 7.38 10.30
CA GLU A 222 -9.91 6.66 9.79
C GLU A 222 -8.59 7.18 10.39
N THR A 223 -7.50 6.45 10.17
CA THR A 223 -6.18 6.89 10.65
C THR A 223 -5.79 8.22 10.02
N GLU A 224 -6.13 8.43 8.76
CA GLU A 224 -5.88 9.69 8.03
C GLU A 224 -6.63 10.88 8.66
N ASP A 225 -7.87 10.67 9.12
CA ASP A 225 -8.62 11.69 9.86
C ASP A 225 -7.88 12.08 11.14
N ALA A 226 -7.37 11.09 11.88
CA ALA A 226 -6.66 11.32 13.13
C ALA A 226 -5.35 12.09 12.93
N LEU A 227 -4.56 11.70 11.91
CA LEU A 227 -3.33 12.40 11.55
C LEU A 227 -3.60 13.85 11.15
N ARG A 228 -4.67 14.08 10.39
CA ARG A 228 -5.12 15.44 10.03
C ARG A 228 -5.46 16.29 11.24
N VAL A 229 -6.27 15.74 12.16
CA VAL A 229 -6.70 16.47 13.37
C VAL A 229 -5.48 16.87 14.19
N LEU A 230 -4.61 15.92 14.51
CA LEU A 230 -3.44 16.15 15.34
C LEU A 230 -2.51 17.20 14.75
N ALA A 231 -2.25 17.12 13.46
CA ALA A 231 -1.39 18.10 12.81
C ALA A 231 -2.03 19.49 12.72
N GLN A 232 -3.34 19.61 12.53
CA GLN A 232 -4.05 20.90 12.61
C GLN A 232 -4.04 21.51 14.03
N LEU A 233 -3.97 20.67 15.05
CA LEU A 233 -3.78 21.05 16.46
C LEU A 233 -2.30 21.25 16.83
N GLY A 234 -1.37 21.07 15.89
CA GLY A 234 0.07 21.26 16.09
C GLY A 234 0.80 20.09 16.78
N VAL A 235 0.15 18.94 16.96
CA VAL A 235 0.75 17.77 17.62
C VAL A 235 1.72 17.07 16.69
N GLU A 236 2.94 16.82 17.16
CA GLU A 236 3.94 16.07 16.41
C GLU A 236 3.56 14.59 16.30
N VAL A 237 3.59 14.04 15.08
CA VAL A 237 3.38 12.61 14.82
C VAL A 237 4.58 12.03 14.08
N LYS A 238 5.08 10.90 14.57
CA LYS A 238 6.22 10.16 14.01
C LYS A 238 5.76 8.88 13.33
N GLN A 239 6.51 8.45 12.31
CA GLN A 239 6.28 7.19 11.60
C GLN A 239 7.27 6.14 12.12
N ILE A 240 6.84 4.89 12.25
CA ILE A 240 7.78 3.77 12.44
C ILE A 240 8.47 3.54 11.09
N LEU A 241 9.79 3.71 11.08
CA LEU A 241 10.66 3.34 9.96
C LEU A 241 10.83 1.82 9.89
#